data_AF-A0A940QAB3-F1
#
_entry.id   AF-A0A940QAB3-F1
#
_cell.length_a   1.000
_cell.length_b   1.000
_cell.length_c   1.000
_cell.angle_alpha   90.00
_cell.angle_beta   90.00
_cell.angle_gamma   90.00
#
_symmetry.space_group_name_H-M   'P 1'
#
loop_
_entity.id
_entity.type
_entity.pdbx_description
1 polymer ?
#
loop_
_entity_poly.entity_id
_entity_poly.type
_entity_poly.pdbx_seq_one_letter_code
_entity_poly.pdbx_strand_id
1 'polypeptide(L)'
;MKDKYTYMVSYFHKNGVGQQTITAKKKIRSVSDLRLIEAFIARDGTEDVIITNFILLDTKWGVWEWLVSIGELVMLVLCILAIIASFFG
;
A
#
# COMPACT_ATOMS: atom_id res chain seq x y z
N MET A 1 -3.50 -12.57 11.73
CA MET A 1 -3.91 -11.34 11.02
C MET A 1 -4.77 -11.77 9.84
N LYS A 2 -6.05 -11.34 9.75
CA LYS A 2 -6.90 -11.70 8.60
C LYS A 2 -6.30 -11.12 7.33
N ASP A 3 -6.16 -11.94 6.29
CA ASP A 3 -5.52 -11.62 5.01
C ASP A 3 -6.10 -10.32 4.42
N LYS A 4 -5.34 -9.23 4.54
CA LYS A 4 -5.61 -7.99 3.80
C LYS A 4 -4.99 -8.15 2.42
N TYR A 5 -5.75 -7.85 1.38
CA TYR A 5 -5.29 -7.91 0.00
C TYR A 5 -5.17 -6.48 -0.53
N THR A 6 -3.98 -6.14 -1.02
CA THR A 6 -3.70 -4.84 -1.61
C THR A 6 -3.85 -4.92 -3.11
N TYR A 7 -4.54 -3.96 -3.71
CA TYR A 7 -4.72 -3.89 -5.15
C TYR A 7 -4.31 -2.54 -5.66
N MET A 8 -3.63 -2.51 -6.79
CA MET A 8 -3.46 -1.30 -7.59
C MET A 8 -4.60 -1.24 -8.58
N VAL A 9 -5.37 -0.16 -8.55
CA VAL A 9 -6.53 0.04 -9.41
C VAL A 9 -6.21 1.18 -10.35
N SER A 10 -6.26 0.91 -11.65
CA SER A 10 -6.14 1.92 -12.69
C SER A 10 -7.53 2.33 -13.16
N TYR A 11 -7.80 3.62 -13.14
CA TYR A 11 -9.09 4.17 -13.50
C TYR A 11 -8.95 5.39 -14.40
N PHE A 12 -9.96 5.63 -15.23
CA PHE A 12 -10.09 6.85 -16.02
C PHE A 12 -11.08 7.77 -15.33
N HIS A 13 -10.75 9.05 -15.28
CA HIS A 13 -11.63 10.13 -14.86
C HIS A 13 -11.59 11.26 -15.89
N LYS A 14 -12.54 12.20 -15.80
CA LYS A 14 -12.64 13.35 -16.73
C LYS A 14 -11.33 14.14 -16.90
N ASN A 15 -10.43 14.11 -15.91
CA ASN A 15 -9.18 14.87 -15.92
C ASN A 15 -7.94 14.01 -16.23
N GLY A 16 -8.11 12.74 -16.63
CA GLY A 16 -7.00 11.88 -17.03
C GLY A 16 -7.08 10.44 -16.52
N VAL A 17 -5.92 9.79 -16.49
CA VAL A 17 -5.77 8.42 -15.96
C VAL A 17 -5.22 8.51 -14.55
N GLY A 18 -5.92 7.90 -13.60
CA GLY A 18 -5.52 7.79 -12.22
C GLY A 18 -5.12 6.35 -11.88
N GLN A 19 -4.22 6.23 -10.91
CA GLN A 19 -3.92 4.95 -10.27
C GLN A 19 -4.00 5.14 -8.77
N GLN A 20 -4.69 4.23 -8.08
CA GLN A 20 -4.81 4.26 -6.63
C GLN A 20 -4.66 2.86 -6.05
N THR A 21 -3.96 2.78 -4.92
CA THR A 21 -3.79 1.55 -4.17
C THR A 21 -4.89 1.43 -3.12
N ILE A 22 -5.65 0.34 -3.18
CA ILE A 22 -6.71 0.04 -2.21
C ILE A 22 -6.36 -1.21 -1.41
N THR A 23 -6.82 -1.29 -0.16
CA THR A 23 -6.65 -2.48 0.68
C THR A 23 -8.02 -3.03 1.06
N ALA A 24 -8.29 -4.29 0.70
CA ALA A 24 -9.55 -4.96 1.00
C ALA A 24 -9.34 -6.14 1.96
N LYS A 25 -10.31 -6.36 2.85
CA LYS A 25 -10.32 -7.52 3.77
C LYS A 25 -10.71 -8.85 3.09
N LYS A 26 -11.19 -8.79 1.84
CA LYS A 26 -11.63 -9.94 1.06
C LYS A 26 -10.93 -9.90 -0.30
N LYS A 27 -10.58 -11.08 -0.82
CA LYS A 27 -9.99 -11.19 -2.16
C LYS A 27 -11.05 -10.82 -3.22
N ILE A 28 -10.75 -9.80 -4.03
CA ILE A 28 -11.58 -9.35 -5.16
C ILE A 28 -11.33 -10.33 -6.30
N ARG A 29 -12.37 -11.03 -6.75
CA ARG A 29 -12.23 -12.07 -7.79
C ARG A 29 -12.96 -11.73 -9.09
N SER A 30 -13.82 -10.72 -9.09
CA SER A 30 -14.68 -10.42 -10.23
C SER A 30 -15.02 -8.93 -10.34
N VAL A 31 -15.46 -8.53 -11.53
CA VAL A 31 -15.95 -7.16 -11.82
C VAL A 31 -17.21 -6.79 -11.01
N SER A 32 -17.93 -7.77 -10.47
CA SER A 32 -19.03 -7.48 -9.55
C SER A 32 -18.57 -6.95 -8.19
N ASP A 33 -17.37 -7.35 -7.74
CA ASP A 33 -16.73 -6.83 -6.53
C ASP A 33 -16.12 -5.43 -6.76
N LEU A 34 -15.93 -5.03 -8.02
CA LEU A 34 -15.39 -3.71 -8.42
C LEU A 34 -16.34 -2.55 -8.11
N ARG A 35 -17.65 -2.78 -8.00
CA ARG A 35 -18.62 -1.73 -7.57
C ARG A 35 -18.30 -1.15 -6.20
N LEU A 36 -17.70 -1.94 -5.30
CA LEU A 36 -17.23 -1.46 -4.00
C LEU A 36 -16.01 -0.54 -4.14
N ILE A 37 -15.19 -0.75 -5.18
CA ILE A 37 -14.04 0.08 -5.52
C ILE A 37 -14.49 1.38 -6.18
N GLU A 38 -15.43 1.31 -7.11
CA GLU A 38 -16.06 2.49 -7.74
C GLU A 38 -16.68 3.39 -6.68
N ALA A 39 -17.41 2.82 -5.71
CA ALA A 39 -17.97 3.57 -4.60
C ALA A 39 -16.90 4.19 -3.67
N PHE A 40 -15.74 3.55 -3.55
CA PHE A 40 -14.63 4.07 -2.75
C PHE A 40 -13.96 5.26 -3.44
N ILE A 41 -13.74 5.18 -4.76
CA ILE A 41 -13.14 6.27 -5.55
C ILE A 41 -14.13 7.42 -5.75
N ALA A 42 -15.41 7.14 -6.02
CA ALA A 42 -16.44 8.15 -6.19
C ALA A 42 -16.70 8.99 -4.92
N ARG A 43 -16.43 8.43 -3.73
CA ARG A 43 -16.47 9.17 -2.45
C ARG A 43 -15.44 10.29 -2.37
N ASP A 44 -14.40 10.26 -3.21
CA ASP A 44 -13.37 11.28 -3.33
C ASP A 44 -13.78 12.44 -4.28
N GLY A 45 -15.06 12.53 -4.64
CA GLY A 45 -15.62 13.63 -5.44
C GLY A 45 -15.45 13.50 -6.95
N THR A 46 -15.09 12.32 -7.45
CA THR A 46 -14.98 12.04 -8.90
C THR A 46 -16.23 11.29 -9.37
N GLU A 47 -17.20 12.04 -9.92
CA GLU A 47 -18.53 11.51 -10.29
C GLU A 47 -18.53 10.61 -11.55
N ASP A 48 -17.42 10.52 -12.28
CA ASP A 48 -17.29 9.69 -13.49
C ASP A 48 -15.96 8.93 -13.50
N VAL A 49 -15.95 7.76 -12.87
CA VAL A 49 -14.76 6.89 -12.76
C VAL A 49 -15.04 5.56 -13.44
N ILE A 50 -14.25 5.24 -14.46
CA ILE A 50 -14.29 3.93 -15.14
C ILE A 50 -13.03 3.16 -14.75
N ILE A 51 -13.22 2.04 -14.04
CA ILE A 51 -12.10 1.18 -13.68
C ILE A 51 -11.73 0.33 -14.90
N THR A 52 -10.46 0.42 -15.32
CA THR A 52 -9.98 -0.26 -16.53
C THR A 52 -9.10 -1.45 -16.24
N ASN A 53 -8.37 -1.43 -15.13
CA ASN A 53 -7.58 -2.58 -14.71
C ASN A 53 -7.43 -2.62 -13.19
N PHE A 54 -7.24 -3.82 -12.64
CA PHE A 54 -6.88 -4.02 -11.24
C PHE A 54 -5.82 -5.12 -11.13
N ILE A 55 -4.74 -4.83 -10.40
CA ILE A 55 -3.62 -5.75 -10.19
C ILE A 55 -3.55 -6.05 -8.70
N LEU A 56 -3.55 -7.35 -8.35
CA LEU A 56 -3.26 -7.77 -6.98
C LEU A 56 -1.78 -7.52 -6.69
N LEU A 57 -1.50 -6.58 -5.79
CA LEU A 57 -0.18 -6.39 -5.22
C LEU A 57 -0.04 -7.43 -4.11
N ASP A 58 0.52 -8.59 -4.47
CA ASP A 58 0.67 -9.74 -3.57
C ASP A 58 1.26 -9.31 -2.21
N THR A 59 0.75 -9.90 -1.13
CA THR A 59 0.89 -9.44 0.25
C THR A 59 2.31 -9.54 0.83
N LYS A 60 3.29 -9.93 0.01
CA LYS A 60 4.69 -10.12 0.40
C LYS A 60 5.51 -8.83 0.44
N TRP A 61 5.02 -7.73 -0.14
CA TRP A 61 5.72 -6.44 -0.06
C TRP A 61 5.78 -5.89 1.37
N GLY A 62 4.77 -6.17 2.20
CA GLY A 62 4.76 -5.76 3.61
C GLY A 62 5.84 -6.45 4.47
N VAL A 63 6.35 -7.61 4.05
CA VAL A 63 7.48 -8.28 4.72
C VAL A 63 8.78 -7.55 4.41
N TRP A 64 8.94 -7.09 3.16
CA TRP A 64 10.09 -6.29 2.76
C TRP A 64 10.12 -4.92 3.44
N GLU A 65 8.99 -4.23 3.56
CA GLU A 65 8.89 -2.98 4.32
C GLU A 65 9.25 -3.18 5.80
N TRP A 66 8.74 -4.24 6.44
CA TRP A 66 9.06 -4.56 7.83
C TRP A 66 10.54 -4.87 8.04
N LEU A 67 11.17 -5.60 7.11
CA LEU A 67 12.61 -5.88 7.15
C LEU A 67 13.46 -4.61 6.97
N VAL A 68 13.06 -3.71 6.07
CA VAL A 68 13.72 -2.42 5.88
C VAL A 68 13.62 -1.57 7.15
N SER A 69 12.44 -1.46 7.74
CA SER A 69 12.25 -0.71 9.00
C SER A 69 13.04 -1.29 10.19
N ILE A 70 13.18 -2.62 10.27
CA ILE A 70 14.05 -3.24 11.28
C ILE A 70 15.52 -2.91 11.01
N GLY A 71 15.93 -2.96 9.75
CA GLY A 71 17.29 -2.59 9.34
C GLY A 71 17.66 -1.16 9.76
N GLU A 72 16.75 -0.21 9.54
CA GLU A 72 16.92 1.18 9.96
C GLU A 72 17.01 1.33 11.49
N LEU A 73 16.15 0.62 12.24
CA LEU A 73 16.18 0.64 13.71
C LEU A 73 17.50 0.08 14.27
N VAL A 74 17.98 -1.04 13.71
CA VAL A 74 19.25 -1.66 14.13
C VAL A 74 20.42 -0.73 13.83
N MET A 75 20.45 -0.11 12.66
CA MET A 75 21.46 0.90 12.29
C MET A 75 21.47 2.07 13.28
N LEU A 76 20.30 2.59 13.65
CA LEU A 76 20.19 3.67 14.63
C LEU A 76 20.76 3.27 15.99
N VAL A 77 20.43 2.07 16.48
CA VAL A 77 20.94 1.57 17.77
C VAL A 77 22.47 1.42 17.73
N LEU A 78 23.02 0.86 16.64
CA LEU A 78 24.47 0.73 16.48
C LEU A 78 25.17 2.10 16.45
N CYS A 79 24.59 3.09 15.77
CA CYS A 79 25.11 4.46 15.77
C CYS A 79 25.12 5.07 17.18
N ILE A 80 24.04 4.90 17.95
CA ILE A 80 23.97 5.40 19.33
C ILE A 80 25.02 4.72 20.21
N LEU A 81 25.17 3.40 20.10
CA LEU A 81 26.18 2.64 20.84
C LEU A 81 27.60 3.07 20.47
N ALA A 82 27.87 3.32 19.18
CA ALA A 82 29.16 3.80 18.72
C ALA A 82 29.49 5.20 19.29
N ILE A 83 28.50 6.10 19.32
CA ILE A 83 28.64 7.42 19.94
C ILE A 83 28.95 7.26 21.43
N ILE A 84 28.19 6.45 22.17
CA ILE A 84 28.42 6.22 23.60
C ILE A 84 29.82 5.64 23.82
N ALA A 85 30.23 4.62 23.07
CA ALA A 85 31.55 4.02 23.17
C ALA A 85 32.69 5.04 22.97
N SER A 86 32.51 6.02 22.08
CA SER A 86 33.50 7.09 21.86
C SER A 86 33.69 8.05 23.04
N PHE A 87 32.77 8.11 23.99
CA PHE A 87 32.92 8.91 25.21
C PHE A 87 33.64 8.17 26.35
N PHE A 88 33.70 6.83 26.30
CA PHE A 88 34.24 5.98 27.36
C PHE A 88 35.56 5.27 26.99
N GLY A 89 36.06 5.48 25.77
CA GLY A 89 37.37 4.98 25.30
C GLY A 89 38.32 6.14 25.05
#